data_AF-A0A7Y7DTN3-F1
#
_entry.id   AF-A0A7Y7DTN3-F1
#
_cell.length_a   1.000
_cell.length_b   1.000
_cell.length_c   1.000
_cell.angle_alpha   90.00
_cell.angle_beta   90.00
_cell.angle_gamma   90.00
#
_symmetry.space_group_name_H-M   'P 1'
#
loop_
_entity.id
_entity.type
_entity.pdbx_description
1 polymer ?
#
loop_
_entity_poly.entity_id
_entity_poly.type
_entity_poly.pdbx_seq_one_letter_code
_entity_poly.pdbx_strand_id
1 'polypeptide(L)'
;MDFIQSTFLYWSFITGVIVVCLWLMYGVYRSYERKNRIQAWLTWFLLGGFITFVLFVNDLIPGSNAYYDYRYTKSILGEGILLDEIYEYESYVEPLLGDGYSLYVYGISEENGDYFAHPDSTFFDFPFGERANGEQVKNWRGTRSMKEDSIYLSFALGEENHYLPVRKTKLSSVQKLIGALLNEEGNYFAYNAREHSENFVSDITLYVISPKNRWLIAIYSNT
;
A
#
# COMPACT_ATOMS: atom_id res chain seq x y z
N MET A 1 12.82 14.58 -15.56
CA MET A 1 13.29 13.73 -16.68
C MET A 1 12.68 12.33 -16.61
N ASP A 2 11.83 12.11 -15.60
CA ASP A 2 11.46 10.80 -15.05
C ASP A 2 10.13 10.29 -15.62
N PHE A 3 9.28 11.17 -16.18
CA PHE A 3 8.04 10.77 -16.87
C PHE A 3 8.30 10.07 -18.21
N ILE A 4 9.23 10.59 -19.01
CA ILE A 4 9.61 9.95 -20.27
C ILE A 4 10.28 8.61 -19.97
N GLN A 5 11.09 8.54 -18.91
CA GLN A 5 11.71 7.29 -18.47
C GLN A 5 10.69 6.26 -17.97
N SER A 6 9.73 6.63 -17.11
CA SER A 6 8.69 5.73 -16.61
C SER A 6 7.74 5.25 -17.71
N THR A 7 7.30 6.15 -18.59
CA THR A 7 6.45 5.81 -19.74
C THR A 7 7.19 4.88 -20.71
N PHE A 8 8.45 5.20 -21.01
CA PHE A 8 9.29 4.36 -21.86
C PHE A 8 9.55 2.98 -21.24
N LEU A 9 9.82 2.91 -19.93
CA LEU A 9 10.00 1.66 -19.19
C LEU A 9 8.72 0.82 -19.25
N TYR A 10 7.56 1.43 -19.05
CA TYR A 10 6.27 0.76 -19.12
C TYR A 10 6.00 0.17 -20.52
N TRP A 11 6.18 0.97 -21.58
CA TRP A 11 6.01 0.48 -22.95
C TRP A 11 7.06 -0.57 -23.35
N SER A 12 8.28 -0.44 -22.87
CA SER A 12 9.34 -1.43 -23.07
C SER A 12 8.99 -2.75 -22.39
N PHE A 13 8.45 -2.69 -21.18
CA PHE A 13 7.97 -3.86 -20.46
C PHE A 13 6.83 -4.56 -21.21
N ILE A 14 5.79 -3.81 -21.64
CA ILE A 14 4.68 -4.36 -22.43
C ILE A 14 5.20 -5.01 -23.71
N THR A 15 6.08 -4.32 -24.44
CA THR A 15 6.66 -4.84 -25.68
C THR A 15 7.45 -6.12 -25.41
N GLY A 16 8.23 -6.17 -24.33
CA GLY A 16 8.95 -7.36 -23.89
C GLY A 16 8.01 -8.54 -23.62
N VAL A 17 6.92 -8.31 -22.88
CA VAL A 17 5.89 -9.33 -22.60
C VAL A 17 5.28 -9.86 -23.91
N ILE A 18 4.93 -8.97 -24.85
CA ILE A 18 4.38 -9.37 -26.16
C ILE A 18 5.38 -10.22 -26.95
N VAL A 19 6.65 -9.81 -27.01
CA VAL A 19 7.71 -10.56 -27.72
C VAL A 19 7.90 -11.95 -27.12
N VAL A 20 7.92 -12.07 -25.78
CA VAL A 20 8.02 -13.36 -25.09
C VAL A 20 6.80 -14.25 -25.40
N CYS A 21 5.59 -13.69 -25.38
CA CYS A 21 4.37 -14.42 -25.76
C CYS A 21 4.43 -14.92 -27.20
N LEU A 22 4.82 -14.07 -28.15
CA LEU A 22 4.96 -14.45 -29.57
C LEU A 22 6.03 -15.54 -29.75
N TRP A 23 7.16 -15.42 -29.05
CA TRP A 23 8.23 -16.41 -29.08
C TRP A 23 7.80 -17.77 -28.54
N LEU A 24 7.07 -17.80 -27.41
CA LEU A 24 6.52 -19.02 -26.84
C LEU A 24 5.45 -19.64 -27.74
N MET A 25 4.55 -18.83 -28.31
CA MET A 25 3.55 -19.31 -29.29
C MET A 25 4.21 -19.90 -30.54
N TYR A 26 5.27 -19.26 -31.05
CA TYR A 26 6.07 -19.83 -32.15
C TYR A 26 6.76 -21.14 -31.73
N GLY A 27 7.26 -21.23 -30.51
CA GLY A 27 7.82 -22.45 -29.93
C GLY A 27 6.82 -23.61 -29.87
N VAL A 28 5.57 -23.32 -29.49
CA VAL A 28 4.45 -24.28 -29.51
C VAL A 28 4.20 -24.75 -30.95
N TYR A 29 4.06 -23.82 -31.89
CA TYR A 29 3.82 -24.12 -33.31
C TYR A 29 4.92 -25.03 -33.89
N ARG A 30 6.19 -24.69 -33.66
CA ARG A 30 7.33 -25.48 -34.14
C ARG A 30 7.42 -26.87 -33.50
N SER A 31 7.08 -26.97 -32.22
CA SER A 31 7.06 -28.26 -31.51
C SER A 31 5.94 -29.17 -32.03
N TYR A 32 4.80 -28.58 -32.39
CA TYR A 32 3.69 -29.28 -33.04
C TYR A 32 4.07 -29.77 -34.44
N GLU A 33 4.70 -28.93 -35.27
CA GLU A 33 5.17 -29.30 -36.61
C GLU A 33 6.17 -30.47 -36.58
N ARG A 34 7.09 -30.46 -35.61
CA ARG A 34 8.06 -31.54 -35.38
C ARG A 34 7.45 -32.81 -34.77
N LYS A 35 6.15 -32.82 -34.48
CA LYS A 35 5.43 -33.92 -33.80
C LYS A 35 6.03 -34.28 -32.44
N ASN A 36 6.78 -33.37 -31.81
CA ASN A 36 7.38 -33.59 -30.50
C ASN A 36 6.38 -33.21 -29.40
N ARG A 37 5.53 -34.17 -29.02
CA ARG A 37 4.43 -33.96 -28.07
C ARG A 37 4.93 -33.48 -26.70
N ILE A 38 6.05 -34.00 -26.22
CA ILE A 38 6.60 -33.64 -24.89
C ILE A 38 7.03 -32.17 -24.90
N GLN A 39 7.77 -31.75 -25.92
CA GLN A 39 8.22 -30.35 -26.03
C GLN A 39 7.05 -29.38 -26.23
N ALA A 40 6.04 -29.77 -27.02
CA ALA A 40 4.82 -28.97 -27.17
C ALA A 40 4.09 -28.78 -25.83
N TRP A 41 3.91 -29.86 -25.05
CA TRP A 41 3.33 -29.79 -23.71
C TRP A 41 4.12 -28.90 -22.75
N LEU A 42 5.45 -29.05 -22.71
CA LEU A 42 6.31 -28.19 -21.89
C LEU A 42 6.19 -26.72 -22.28
N THR A 43 6.15 -26.41 -23.58
CA THR A 43 6.05 -25.03 -24.06
C THR A 43 4.67 -24.43 -23.75
N TRP A 44 3.61 -25.22 -23.86
CA TRP A 44 2.26 -24.83 -23.40
C TRP A 44 2.19 -24.57 -21.90
N PHE A 45 2.82 -25.42 -21.09
CA PHE A 45 2.87 -25.22 -19.65
C PHE A 45 3.63 -23.94 -19.28
N LEU A 46 4.76 -23.67 -19.95
CA LEU A 46 5.52 -22.43 -19.75
C LEU A 46 4.72 -21.19 -20.17
N LEU A 47 4.03 -21.23 -21.32
CA LEU A 47 3.18 -20.14 -21.77
C LEU A 47 2.01 -19.91 -20.80
N GLY A 48 1.33 -20.98 -20.37
CA GLY A 48 0.24 -20.90 -19.40
C GLY A 48 0.70 -20.35 -18.05
N GLY A 49 1.85 -20.82 -17.55
CA GLY A 49 2.47 -20.31 -16.33
C GLY A 49 2.85 -18.84 -16.44
N PHE A 50 3.42 -18.41 -17.57
CA PHE A 50 3.78 -17.02 -17.82
C PHE A 50 2.55 -16.10 -17.89
N ILE A 51 1.49 -16.50 -18.62
CA ILE A 51 0.23 -15.74 -18.68
C ILE A 51 -0.39 -15.64 -17.29
N THR A 52 -0.44 -16.75 -16.54
CA THR A 52 -0.98 -16.77 -15.17
C THR A 52 -0.17 -15.82 -14.27
N PHE A 53 1.16 -15.84 -14.36
CA PHE A 53 2.03 -14.93 -13.61
C PHE A 53 1.76 -13.47 -13.96
N VAL A 54 1.67 -13.11 -15.24
CA VAL A 54 1.37 -11.73 -15.68
C VAL A 54 0.01 -11.30 -15.15
N LEU A 55 -1.02 -12.13 -15.29
CA LEU A 55 -2.36 -11.82 -14.80
C LEU A 55 -2.40 -11.70 -13.26
N PHE A 56 -1.64 -12.53 -12.54
CA PHE A 56 -1.53 -12.47 -11.09
C PHE A 56 -0.85 -11.19 -10.60
N VAL A 57 0.22 -10.75 -11.27
CA VAL A 57 0.96 -9.53 -10.90
C VAL A 57 0.14 -8.25 -11.18
N ASN A 58 -0.78 -8.29 -12.14
CA ASN A 58 -1.64 -7.16 -12.53
C ASN A 58 -3.03 -7.20 -11.89
N ASP A 59 -3.23 -8.05 -10.88
CA ASP A 59 -4.50 -8.17 -10.17
C ASP A 59 -5.73 -8.55 -11.02
N LEU A 60 -5.49 -9.32 -12.08
CA LEU A 60 -6.52 -9.77 -13.02
C LEU A 60 -7.08 -11.17 -12.69
N ILE A 61 -6.48 -11.89 -11.73
CA ILE A 61 -6.95 -13.22 -11.31
C ILE A 61 -7.50 -13.16 -9.88
N PRO A 62 -8.63 -13.82 -9.60
CA PRO A 62 -9.16 -13.95 -8.25
C PRO A 62 -8.10 -14.45 -7.26
N GLY A 63 -7.91 -13.73 -6.16
CA GLY A 63 -6.98 -14.09 -5.08
C GLY A 63 -5.61 -13.41 -5.15
N SER A 64 -5.30 -12.67 -6.22
CA SER A 64 -4.09 -11.82 -6.25
C SER A 64 -4.16 -10.71 -5.19
N ASN A 65 -5.29 -9.99 -5.10
CA ASN A 65 -5.53 -8.97 -4.08
C ASN A 65 -5.40 -9.54 -2.68
N ALA A 66 -6.02 -10.71 -2.43
CA ALA A 66 -5.91 -11.40 -1.15
C ALA A 66 -4.46 -11.74 -0.76
N TYR A 67 -3.61 -12.09 -1.73
CA TYR A 67 -2.17 -12.31 -1.47
C TYR A 67 -1.44 -11.00 -1.14
N TYR A 68 -1.72 -9.92 -1.86
CA TYR A 68 -1.11 -8.62 -1.60
C TYR A 68 -1.57 -8.04 -0.26
N ASP A 69 -2.86 -8.07 0.04
CA ASP A 69 -3.43 -7.68 1.33
C ASP A 69 -2.76 -8.45 2.47
N TYR A 70 -2.69 -9.78 2.36
CA TYR A 70 -2.06 -10.63 3.36
C TYR A 70 -0.60 -10.28 3.57
N ARG A 71 0.16 -10.04 2.50
CA ARG A 71 1.59 -9.68 2.59
C ARG A 71 1.77 -8.29 3.22
N TYR A 72 0.98 -7.32 2.77
CA TYR A 72 1.01 -5.94 3.23
C TYR A 72 0.66 -5.87 4.72
N THR A 73 -0.48 -6.41 5.10
CA THR A 73 -0.96 -6.42 6.49
C THR A 73 -0.03 -7.20 7.40
N LYS A 74 0.55 -8.32 6.95
CA LYS A 74 1.55 -9.05 7.74
C LYS A 74 2.81 -8.23 8.03
N SER A 75 3.23 -7.34 7.13
CA SER A 75 4.38 -6.46 7.37
C SER A 75 4.06 -5.32 8.35
N ILE A 76 2.79 -4.88 8.39
CA ILE A 76 2.37 -3.72 9.16
C ILE A 76 1.79 -4.09 10.52
N LEU A 77 1.05 -5.20 10.61
CA LEU A 77 0.29 -5.64 11.79
C LEU A 77 0.89 -6.89 12.44
N GLY A 78 1.77 -7.61 11.74
CA GLY A 78 2.25 -8.94 12.14
C GLY A 78 1.28 -10.08 11.82
N GLU A 79 0.07 -9.73 11.45
CA GLU A 79 -0.98 -10.65 11.05
C GLU A 79 -1.44 -10.35 9.63
N GLY A 80 -1.60 -11.41 8.84
CA GLY A 80 -2.06 -11.30 7.47
C GLY A 80 -3.58 -11.37 7.41
N ILE A 81 -4.22 -10.24 7.10
CA ILE A 81 -5.67 -10.09 7.03
C ILE A 81 -6.10 -9.66 5.63
N LEU A 82 -7.34 -10.00 5.27
CA LEU A 82 -7.98 -9.50 4.06
C LEU A 82 -8.54 -8.11 4.34
N LEU A 83 -8.39 -7.20 3.39
CA LEU A 83 -8.87 -5.84 3.48
C LEU A 83 -10.12 -5.67 2.61
N ASP A 84 -11.13 -5.01 3.15
CA ASP A 84 -12.32 -4.61 2.39
C ASP A 84 -12.29 -3.08 2.21
N GLU A 85 -12.18 -2.59 0.99
CA GLU A 85 -12.05 -1.15 0.76
C GLU A 85 -13.36 -0.41 1.06
N ILE A 86 -13.33 0.51 2.05
CA ILE A 86 -14.47 1.32 2.44
C ILE A 86 -14.39 2.72 1.81
N TYR A 87 -13.19 3.29 1.78
CA TYR A 87 -12.97 4.62 1.26
C TYR A 87 -11.54 4.78 0.75
N GLU A 88 -11.42 5.39 -0.42
CA GLU A 88 -10.16 5.77 -1.04
C GLU A 88 -10.20 7.26 -1.39
N TYR A 89 -9.07 7.93 -1.17
CA TYR A 89 -8.80 9.26 -1.66
C TYR A 89 -7.34 9.35 -2.09
N GLU A 90 -7.11 9.91 -3.26
CA GLU A 90 -5.76 10.17 -3.77
C GLU A 90 -5.74 11.58 -4.38
N SER A 91 -4.88 12.45 -3.86
CA SER A 91 -4.54 13.73 -4.46
C SER A 91 -3.16 13.62 -5.10
N TYR A 92 -3.15 13.63 -6.43
CA TYR A 92 -1.94 13.83 -7.21
C TYR A 92 -1.81 15.32 -7.47
N VAL A 93 -1.14 16.05 -6.56
CA VAL A 93 -0.98 17.50 -6.73
C VAL A 93 -0.07 17.79 -7.93
N GLU A 94 0.94 16.96 -8.19
CA GLU A 94 1.65 16.93 -9.47
C GLU A 94 2.53 15.65 -9.54
N PRO A 95 2.25 14.68 -10.43
CA PRO A 95 3.04 13.45 -10.53
C PRO A 95 4.54 13.67 -10.86
N LEU A 96 4.94 14.91 -11.14
CA LEU A 96 6.29 15.32 -11.51
C LEU A 96 7.18 15.70 -10.32
N LEU A 97 6.61 16.04 -9.15
CA LEU A 97 7.39 16.45 -7.98
C LEU A 97 7.51 15.34 -6.92
N GLY A 98 6.62 14.34 -6.95
CA GLY A 98 6.55 13.28 -5.93
C GLY A 98 5.59 13.60 -4.79
N ASP A 99 5.13 14.85 -4.71
CA ASP A 99 4.19 15.34 -3.73
C ASP A 99 2.80 14.74 -3.94
N GLY A 100 2.19 14.30 -2.86
CA GLY A 100 0.87 13.69 -2.92
C GLY A 100 0.32 13.33 -1.56
N TYR A 101 -0.99 13.14 -1.54
CA TYR A 101 -1.71 12.71 -0.35
C TYR A 101 -2.66 11.58 -0.73
N SER A 102 -2.49 10.41 -0.13
CA SER A 102 -3.40 9.30 -0.29
C SER A 102 -3.92 8.83 1.05
N LEU A 103 -5.20 8.48 1.11
CA LEU A 103 -5.88 8.02 2.31
C LEU A 103 -6.78 6.86 1.95
N TYR A 104 -6.53 5.73 2.59
CA TYR A 104 -7.28 4.51 2.42
C TYR A 104 -7.89 4.11 3.77
N VAL A 105 -9.17 3.76 3.75
CA VAL A 105 -9.90 3.17 4.87
C VAL A 105 -10.34 1.79 4.45
N TYR A 106 -9.85 0.79 5.18
CA TYR A 106 -10.19 -0.61 5.00
C TYR A 106 -11.04 -1.10 6.17
N GLY A 107 -12.06 -1.87 5.85
CA GLY A 107 -12.80 -2.70 6.78
C GLY A 107 -11.98 -3.92 7.16
N ILE A 108 -12.01 -4.27 8.44
CA ILE A 108 -11.48 -5.54 8.94
C ILE A 108 -12.65 -6.41 9.44
N SER A 109 -12.44 -7.72 9.43
CA SER A 109 -13.43 -8.67 9.95
C SER A 109 -13.72 -8.44 11.43
N GLU A 110 -14.84 -8.98 11.91
CA GLU A 110 -15.18 -8.95 13.34
C GLU A 110 -14.13 -9.66 14.20
N GLU A 111 -13.67 -10.83 13.76
CA GLU A 111 -12.60 -11.60 14.41
C GLU A 111 -11.31 -10.78 14.57
N ASN A 112 -10.89 -10.09 13.51
CA ASN A 112 -9.70 -9.24 13.56
C ASN A 112 -9.93 -8.01 14.45
N GLY A 113 -11.13 -7.42 14.41
CA GLY A 113 -11.53 -6.34 15.30
C GLY A 113 -11.42 -6.75 16.77
N ASP A 114 -11.89 -7.94 17.12
CA ASP A 114 -11.80 -8.48 18.49
C ASP A 114 -10.35 -8.75 18.90
N TYR A 115 -9.52 -9.27 17.98
CA TYR A 115 -8.09 -9.42 18.21
C TYR A 115 -7.41 -8.09 18.52
N PHE A 116 -7.59 -7.08 17.67
CA PHE A 116 -6.95 -5.77 17.87
C PHE A 116 -7.54 -4.97 19.03
N ALA A 117 -8.69 -5.35 19.57
CA ALA A 117 -9.19 -4.78 20.83
C ALA A 117 -8.33 -5.23 22.03
N HIS A 118 -7.69 -6.40 21.94
CA HIS A 118 -6.79 -6.96 22.95
C HIS A 118 -5.58 -7.62 22.28
N PRO A 119 -4.74 -6.83 21.57
CA PRO A 119 -3.68 -7.40 20.75
C PRO A 119 -2.63 -8.06 21.63
N ASP A 120 -1.95 -9.06 21.08
CA ASP A 120 -0.83 -9.67 21.78
C ASP A 120 0.36 -8.69 21.90
N SER A 121 1.37 -9.06 22.70
CA SER A 121 2.54 -8.20 22.87
C SER A 121 3.34 -8.01 21.58
N THR A 122 3.26 -8.95 20.64
CA THR A 122 4.05 -8.93 19.40
C THR A 122 3.53 -7.92 18.41
N PHE A 123 2.24 -7.59 18.43
CA PHE A 123 1.64 -6.49 17.64
C PHE A 123 2.42 -5.18 17.79
N PHE A 124 2.89 -4.87 19.01
CA PHE A 124 3.63 -3.64 19.30
C PHE A 124 5.09 -3.66 18.80
N ASP A 125 5.56 -4.77 18.22
CA ASP A 125 6.86 -4.86 17.56
C ASP A 125 6.80 -4.41 16.09
N PHE A 126 5.60 -4.21 15.55
CA PHE A 126 5.34 -3.82 14.15
C PHE A 126 5.02 -2.32 14.00
N PRO A 127 5.10 -1.74 12.78
CA PRO A 127 5.49 -2.36 11.50
C PRO A 127 6.96 -2.80 11.44
N PHE A 128 7.24 -3.93 10.80
CA PHE A 128 8.61 -4.32 10.43
C PHE A 128 8.94 -3.74 9.04
N GLY A 129 9.98 -2.92 8.98
CA GLY A 129 10.52 -2.42 7.72
C GLY A 129 12.03 -2.27 7.79
N GLU A 130 12.71 -2.52 6.68
CA GLU A 130 14.07 -2.00 6.49
C GLU A 130 14.00 -0.48 6.64
N ARG A 131 14.59 0.03 7.72
CA ARG A 131 14.70 1.47 7.91
C ARG A 131 15.59 1.99 6.80
N ALA A 132 15.00 2.66 5.80
CA ALA A 132 15.82 3.41 4.88
C ALA A 132 16.62 4.45 5.69
N ASN A 133 17.83 4.78 5.24
CA ASN A 133 18.65 5.74 5.96
C ASN A 133 17.88 7.07 6.12
N GLY A 134 17.64 7.47 7.37
CA GLY A 134 16.90 8.69 7.71
C GLY A 134 15.40 8.51 7.98
N GLU A 135 14.86 7.30 7.90
CA GLU A 135 13.47 7.02 8.28
C GLU A 135 13.34 6.71 9.78
N GLN A 136 12.40 7.41 10.40
CA GLN A 136 11.96 7.19 11.76
C GLN A 136 10.70 6.33 11.75
N VAL A 137 10.86 5.08 12.15
CA VAL A 137 9.76 4.14 12.34
C VAL A 137 9.29 4.19 13.79
N LYS A 138 8.01 4.47 13.99
CA LYS A 138 7.31 4.26 15.26
C LYS A 138 6.36 3.08 15.16
N ASN A 139 6.58 2.15 16.06
CA ASN A 139 5.72 1.00 16.24
C ASN A 139 4.34 1.36 16.78
N TRP A 140 3.42 0.40 16.71
CA TRP A 140 2.08 0.55 17.24
C TRP A 140 2.10 0.99 18.70
N ARG A 141 1.29 2.00 19.01
CA ARG A 141 1.05 2.45 20.38
C ARG A 141 -0.35 3.01 20.53
N GLY A 142 -0.84 2.99 21.77
CA GLY A 142 -2.15 3.53 22.09
C GLY A 142 -2.23 5.04 21.83
N THR A 143 -3.40 5.49 21.40
CA THR A 143 -3.70 6.89 21.05
C THR A 143 -3.50 7.89 22.18
N ARG A 144 -3.53 7.48 23.45
CA ARG A 144 -3.35 8.40 24.60
C ARG A 144 -1.95 9.02 24.69
N SER A 145 -0.96 8.52 23.96
CA SER A 145 0.46 8.95 24.05
C SER A 145 0.88 10.02 23.03
N MET A 146 -0.07 10.71 22.40
CA MET A 146 0.18 11.55 21.21
C MET A 146 1.01 12.81 21.38
N LYS A 147 1.21 13.32 22.59
CA LYS A 147 1.86 14.64 22.78
C LYS A 147 3.26 14.72 22.16
N GLU A 148 3.97 13.60 22.12
CA GLU A 148 5.32 13.51 21.54
C GLU A 148 5.31 13.43 20.01
N ASP A 149 4.22 12.94 19.41
CA ASP A 149 4.12 12.72 17.96
C ASP A 149 3.26 13.76 17.25
N SER A 150 2.94 14.88 17.92
CA SER A 150 1.96 15.84 17.41
C SER A 150 2.35 16.40 16.04
N ILE A 151 3.65 16.56 15.78
CA ILE A 151 4.19 17.08 14.51
C ILE A 151 3.92 16.08 13.37
N TYR A 152 4.26 14.80 13.57
CA TYR A 152 4.01 13.74 12.60
C TYR A 152 2.52 13.57 12.30
N LEU A 153 1.69 13.57 13.35
CA LEU A 153 0.24 13.45 13.20
C LEU A 153 -0.37 14.68 12.52
N SER A 154 0.10 15.89 12.85
CA SER A 154 -0.38 17.10 12.17
C SER A 154 -0.01 17.11 10.70
N PHE A 155 1.19 16.63 10.35
CA PHE A 155 1.63 16.53 8.97
C PHE A 155 0.81 15.49 8.20
N ALA A 156 0.62 14.28 8.75
CA ALA A 156 -0.20 13.23 8.13
C ALA A 156 -1.68 13.60 7.97
N LEU A 157 -2.24 14.45 8.85
CA LEU A 157 -3.63 14.87 8.76
C LEU A 157 -3.83 16.17 8.00
N GLY A 158 -2.76 16.90 7.73
CA GLY A 158 -2.80 18.12 6.94
C GLY A 158 -2.76 17.79 5.46
N GLU A 159 -3.78 18.22 4.71
CA GLU A 159 -3.63 18.47 3.26
C GLU A 159 -2.89 19.81 3.04
N GLU A 160 -2.02 20.22 3.98
CA GLU A 160 -1.48 21.57 4.04
C GLU A 160 -0.39 21.76 3.00
N ASN A 161 -0.84 21.95 1.76
CA ASN A 161 -0.26 22.98 0.93
C ASN A 161 -0.41 24.30 1.71
N HIS A 162 0.61 24.70 2.48
CA HIS A 162 0.64 25.97 3.24
C HIS A 162 0.35 27.22 2.37
N TYR A 163 0.22 27.05 1.06
CA TYR A 163 0.09 28.10 0.05
C TYR A 163 -1.32 28.28 -0.54
N LEU A 164 -2.29 27.38 -0.28
CA LEU A 164 -3.62 27.49 -0.89
C LEU A 164 -4.78 27.42 0.12
N PRO A 165 -5.82 28.27 -0.03
CA PRO A 165 -6.96 28.27 0.89
C PRO A 165 -7.76 26.97 0.78
N VAL A 166 -7.91 26.29 1.92
CA VAL A 166 -8.62 25.02 2.10
C VAL A 166 -10.04 25.10 1.55
N ARG A 167 -10.32 24.43 0.43
CA ARG A 167 -11.69 24.11 0.04
C ARG A 167 -12.21 23.06 1.01
N LYS A 168 -13.39 23.27 1.62
CA LYS A 168 -14.07 22.22 2.40
C LYS A 168 -14.45 21.06 1.47
N THR A 169 -13.58 20.08 1.38
CA THR A 169 -13.77 18.85 0.59
C THR A 169 -14.28 17.72 1.49
N LYS A 170 -14.72 16.62 0.86
CA LYS A 170 -15.04 15.35 1.54
C LYS A 170 -13.85 14.88 2.40
N LEU A 171 -12.62 15.13 1.96
CA LEU A 171 -11.39 14.82 2.68
C LEU A 171 -11.32 15.50 4.06
N SER A 172 -11.65 16.79 4.16
CA SER A 172 -11.65 17.51 5.45
C SER A 172 -12.56 16.84 6.50
N SER A 173 -13.66 16.22 6.07
CA SER A 173 -14.55 15.50 6.98
C SER A 173 -13.95 14.17 7.42
N VAL A 174 -13.26 13.46 6.53
CA VAL A 174 -12.56 12.20 6.83
C VAL A 174 -11.35 12.45 7.73
N GLN A 175 -10.55 13.47 7.46
CA GLN A 175 -9.42 13.87 8.32
C GLN A 175 -9.88 14.24 9.73
N LYS A 176 -11.01 14.94 9.87
CA LYS A 176 -11.61 15.20 11.19
C LYS A 176 -12.06 13.93 11.90
N LEU A 177 -12.63 12.98 11.17
CA LEU A 177 -13.00 11.68 11.71
C LEU A 177 -11.76 10.93 12.22
N ILE A 178 -10.69 10.90 11.43
CA ILE A 178 -9.42 10.27 11.84
C ILE A 178 -8.83 10.98 13.05
N GLY A 179 -8.84 12.32 13.07
CA GLY A 179 -8.44 13.09 14.24
C GLY A 179 -9.25 12.73 15.49
N ALA A 180 -10.56 12.46 15.35
CA ALA A 180 -11.38 11.99 16.45
C ALA A 180 -11.02 10.56 16.89
N LEU A 181 -10.77 9.64 15.94
CA LEU A 181 -10.32 8.28 16.23
C LEU A 181 -8.96 8.27 16.96
N LEU A 182 -8.06 9.16 16.57
CA LEU A 182 -6.77 9.37 17.20
C LEU A 182 -6.91 9.89 18.64
N ASN A 183 -8.05 10.42 19.06
CA ASN A 183 -8.30 10.81 20.45
C ASN A 183 -9.16 9.79 21.23
N GLU A 184 -9.66 8.74 20.57
CA GLU A 184 -10.49 7.71 21.19
C GLU A 184 -9.64 6.59 21.78
N GLU A 185 -10.04 6.09 22.95
CA GLU A 185 -9.34 5.04 23.68
C GLU A 185 -9.55 3.67 23.04
N GLY A 186 -8.54 2.80 23.11
CA GLY A 186 -8.58 1.47 22.50
C GLY A 186 -8.23 1.48 21.01
N ASN A 187 -7.91 2.65 20.43
CA ASN A 187 -7.33 2.75 19.11
C ASN A 187 -5.80 2.77 19.20
N TYR A 188 -5.13 2.36 18.12
CA TYR A 188 -3.68 2.36 18.02
C TYR A 188 -3.23 3.08 16.75
N PHE A 189 -2.01 3.59 16.77
CA PHE A 189 -1.38 4.17 15.59
C PHE A 189 0.10 3.79 15.51
N ALA A 190 0.62 3.78 14.30
CA ALA A 190 2.03 3.57 13.97
C ALA A 190 2.39 4.47 12.78
N TYR A 191 3.66 4.82 12.59
CA TYR A 191 4.06 5.56 11.39
C TYR A 191 5.49 5.28 10.97
N ASN A 192 5.76 5.54 9.69
CA ASN A 192 7.11 5.71 9.17
C ASN A 192 7.22 7.14 8.62
N ALA A 193 8.17 7.92 9.12
CA ALA A 193 8.37 9.29 8.70
C ALA A 193 9.82 9.57 8.29
N ARG A 194 10.02 10.43 7.29
CA ARG A 194 11.32 10.98 6.93
C ARG A 194 11.41 12.43 7.41
N GLU A 195 12.48 12.73 8.14
CA GLU A 195 12.74 14.06 8.68
C GLU A 195 13.98 14.66 7.99
N HIS A 196 13.83 15.84 7.38
CA HIS A 196 14.95 16.52 6.70
C HIS A 196 15.73 17.46 7.61
N SER A 197 15.09 18.02 8.64
CA SER A 197 15.69 18.88 9.67
C SER A 197 14.84 18.87 10.93
N GLU A 198 15.35 19.37 12.06
CA GLU A 198 14.61 19.39 13.35
C GLU A 198 13.18 19.93 13.17
N ASN A 199 12.19 19.04 13.36
CA ASN A 199 10.75 19.32 13.25
C ASN A 199 10.21 19.55 11.83
N PHE A 200 10.93 19.13 10.79
CA PHE A 200 10.44 19.16 9.41
C PHE A 200 10.30 17.75 8.82
N VAL A 201 9.05 17.28 8.79
CA VAL A 201 8.66 16.02 8.16
C VAL A 201 8.41 16.27 6.68
N SER A 202 9.01 15.46 5.81
CA SER A 202 8.79 15.53 4.36
C SER A 202 7.93 14.38 3.85
N ASP A 203 8.13 13.20 4.41
CA ASP A 203 7.39 12.00 4.06
C ASP A 203 6.79 11.39 5.32
N ILE A 204 5.54 10.97 5.26
CA ILE A 204 4.95 10.13 6.30
C ILE A 204 4.01 9.10 5.71
N THR A 205 4.10 7.88 6.26
CA THR A 205 3.04 6.89 6.20
C THR A 205 2.50 6.69 7.60
N LEU A 206 1.25 7.10 7.84
CA LEU A 206 0.54 6.94 9.11
C LEU A 206 -0.46 5.78 8.99
N TYR A 207 -0.42 4.88 9.96
CA TYR A 207 -1.38 3.80 10.12
C TYR A 207 -2.20 4.04 11.39
N VAL A 208 -3.51 3.85 11.30
CA VAL A 208 -4.43 3.92 12.44
C VAL A 208 -5.31 2.70 12.42
N ILE A 209 -5.44 2.02 13.55
CA ILE A 209 -6.38 0.92 13.70
C ILE A 209 -7.43 1.30 14.75
N SER A 210 -8.69 1.12 14.37
CA SER A 210 -9.83 1.32 15.25
C SER A 210 -10.60 0.01 15.39
N PRO A 211 -10.29 -0.80 16.42
CA PRO A 211 -10.93 -2.10 16.63
C PRO A 211 -12.44 -1.99 16.74
N LYS A 212 -12.93 -0.99 17.49
CA LYS A 212 -14.35 -0.73 17.71
C LYS A 212 -15.12 -0.44 16.42
N ASN A 213 -14.52 0.34 15.51
CA ASN A 213 -15.13 0.67 14.22
C ASN A 213 -14.80 -0.37 13.14
N ARG A 214 -13.93 -1.34 13.44
CA ARG A 214 -13.40 -2.35 12.53
C ARG A 214 -12.73 -1.72 11.30
N TRP A 215 -11.89 -0.72 11.55
CA TRP A 215 -11.17 -0.01 10.48
C TRP A 215 -9.66 -0.10 10.64
N LEU A 216 -8.98 -0.30 9.51
CA LEU A 216 -7.57 -0.01 9.30
C LEU A 216 -7.48 1.18 8.35
N ILE A 217 -6.76 2.22 8.76
CA ILE A 217 -6.60 3.45 7.99
C ILE A 217 -5.12 3.61 7.67
N ALA A 218 -4.81 3.82 6.40
CA ALA A 218 -3.47 4.12 5.92
C ALA A 218 -3.46 5.49 5.24
N ILE A 219 -2.56 6.36 5.66
CA ILE A 219 -2.39 7.69 5.11
C ILE A 219 -0.95 7.83 4.62
N TYR A 220 -0.79 8.29 3.39
CA TYR A 220 0.47 8.58 2.76
C TYR A 220 0.50 10.08 2.46
N SER A 221 1.51 10.79 2.95
CA SER A 221 1.72 12.20 2.65
C SER A 221 3.19 12.41 2.31
N ASN A 222 3.44 12.98 1.15
CA ASN A 222 4.77 13.27 0.60
C ASN A 222 4.80 14.73 0.14
N THR A 223 5.89 15.44 0.41
CA THR A 223 6.11 16.87 0.12
C THR A 223 7.57 17.17 -0.22
#